data_AF-A0A7X9KMP7-F1
#
_entry.id   AF-A0A7X9KMP7-F1
#
_cell.length_a   1.000
_cell.length_b   1.000
_cell.length_c   1.000
_cell.angle_alpha   90.00
_cell.angle_beta   90.00
_cell.angle_gamma   90.00
#
_symmetry.space_group_name_H-M   'P 1'
#
loop_
_entity.id
_entity.type
_entity.pdbx_description
1 polymer ?
#
loop_
_entity_poly.entity_id
_entity_poly.type
_entity_poly.pdbx_seq_one_letter_code
_entity_poly.pdbx_strand_id
1 'polypeptide(L)'
;METQGRSLFSRDDFSDGGLGPGQQLLLAHELAHQWFGDAVTPARWQDIWLNESFATYGQWLWMESIRFAEIDEEAQLALDGRPPGSSADPGVEEMFGYNSYDGGAVVVHALRLTIGDEAFFRLLQRWVAENNGVSRTTTDFIALAEEVAGRSLADFFDTWLFATVPPALLPDPA
;
A
#
# COMPACT_ATOMS: atom_id res chain seq x y z
N MET A 1 -13.31 7.33 4.97
CA MET A 1 -13.60 7.71 3.57
C MET A 1 -12.83 8.98 3.26
N GLU A 2 -12.08 8.90 2.20
CA GLU A 2 -10.89 9.67 1.91
C GLU A 2 -11.17 10.95 1.11
N THR A 3 -12.44 11.33 0.95
CA THR A 3 -12.90 12.41 0.07
C THR A 3 -11.95 13.61 0.08
N GLN A 4 -11.34 13.90 -1.07
CA GLN A 4 -10.28 14.88 -1.22
C GLN A 4 -10.56 16.21 -0.51
N GLY A 5 -9.67 16.58 0.42
CA GLY A 5 -9.76 17.81 1.22
C GLY A 5 -10.89 17.82 2.27
N ARG A 6 -11.66 16.74 2.42
CA ARG A 6 -12.76 16.58 3.39
C ARG A 6 -12.98 15.11 3.77
N SER A 7 -11.96 14.44 4.33
CA SER A 7 -12.11 13.07 4.82
C SER A 7 -13.27 12.96 5.83
N LEU A 8 -14.08 11.91 5.67
CA LEU A 8 -15.24 11.59 6.49
C LEU A 8 -14.95 10.34 7.32
N PHE A 9 -15.28 10.43 8.60
CA PHE A 9 -15.05 9.38 9.59
C PHE A 9 -16.36 8.95 10.24
N SER A 10 -16.47 7.69 10.66
CA SER A 10 -17.63 7.27 11.47
C SER A 10 -17.61 8.00 12.80
N ARG A 11 -18.80 8.35 13.29
CA ARG A 11 -18.93 8.91 14.64
C ARG A 11 -18.45 7.93 15.71
N ASP A 12 -18.66 6.64 15.48
CA ASP A 12 -18.36 5.60 16.46
C ASP A 12 -16.85 5.46 16.68
N ASP A 13 -16.04 5.67 15.63
CA ASP A 13 -14.57 5.64 15.67
C ASP A 13 -13.98 6.71 16.60
N PHE A 14 -14.72 7.80 16.86
CA PHE A 14 -14.27 8.95 17.67
C PHE A 14 -15.19 9.21 18.87
N SER A 15 -16.00 8.22 19.26
CA SER A 15 -17.02 8.36 20.28
C SER A 15 -16.48 8.61 21.70
N ASP A 16 -15.23 8.24 21.97
CA ASP A 16 -14.54 8.44 23.25
C ASP A 16 -13.88 9.83 23.39
N GLY A 17 -13.88 10.64 22.32
CA GLY A 17 -13.27 11.98 22.28
C GLY A 17 -11.74 11.99 22.31
N GLY A 18 -11.10 10.82 22.18
CA GLY A 18 -9.65 10.65 22.17
C GLY A 18 -9.06 10.45 20.78
N LEU A 19 -7.74 10.56 20.68
CA LEU A 19 -6.95 10.14 19.52
C LEU A 19 -6.02 9.00 19.95
N GLY A 20 -6.62 7.86 20.31
CA GLY A 20 -5.89 6.63 20.63
C GLY A 20 -5.20 6.05 19.40
N PRO A 21 -4.41 4.96 19.56
CA PRO A 21 -3.68 4.35 18.47
C PRO A 21 -4.57 4.02 17.26
N GLY A 22 -5.73 3.39 17.46
CA GLY A 22 -6.65 3.05 16.37
C GLY A 22 -7.13 4.27 15.57
N GLN A 23 -7.49 5.37 16.23
CA GLN A 23 -7.89 6.61 15.55
C GLN A 23 -6.72 7.22 14.77
N GLN A 24 -5.51 7.15 15.31
CA GLN A 24 -4.32 7.66 14.61
C GLN A 24 -4.02 6.85 13.35
N LEU A 25 -4.18 5.52 13.37
CA LEU A 25 -4.01 4.68 12.18
C LEU A 25 -5.07 5.01 11.12
N LEU A 26 -6.33 5.15 11.53
CA LEU A 26 -7.39 5.56 10.61
C LEU A 26 -7.11 6.94 10.00
N LEU A 27 -6.65 7.91 10.80
CA LEU A 27 -6.26 9.23 10.30
C LEU A 27 -5.07 9.15 9.33
N ALA A 28 -4.07 8.32 9.62
CA ALA A 28 -2.91 8.11 8.76
C ALA A 28 -3.30 7.49 7.40
N HIS A 29 -4.20 6.49 7.41
CA HIS A 29 -4.74 5.85 6.20
C HIS A 29 -5.43 6.87 5.30
N GLU A 30 -6.39 7.60 5.87
CA GLU A 30 -7.22 8.55 5.14
C GLU A 30 -6.41 9.76 4.66
N LEU A 31 -5.34 10.12 5.38
CA LEU A 31 -4.39 11.14 4.93
C LEU A 31 -3.49 10.64 3.80
N ALA A 32 -3.03 9.39 3.86
CA ALA A 32 -2.21 8.80 2.80
C ALA A 32 -2.97 8.76 1.46
N HIS A 33 -4.28 8.57 1.50
CA HIS A 33 -5.13 8.63 0.31
C HIS A 33 -5.09 9.96 -0.45
N GLN A 34 -4.72 11.08 0.20
CA GLN A 34 -4.56 12.35 -0.50
C GLN A 34 -3.53 12.28 -1.64
N TRP A 35 -2.56 11.35 -1.54
CA TRP A 35 -1.59 11.04 -2.59
C TRP A 35 -1.94 9.76 -3.35
N PHE A 36 -2.35 8.70 -2.64
CA PHE A 36 -2.61 7.38 -3.19
C PHE A 36 -4.11 7.06 -3.17
N GLY A 37 -4.81 7.45 -4.23
CA GLY A 37 -6.25 7.29 -4.38
C GLY A 37 -6.96 8.55 -4.85
N ASP A 38 -6.60 9.70 -4.27
CA ASP A 38 -7.12 11.01 -4.67
C ASP A 38 -6.28 11.64 -5.79
N ALA A 39 -4.99 11.91 -5.52
CA ALA A 39 -4.11 12.55 -6.50
C ALA A 39 -3.84 11.62 -7.69
N VAL A 40 -3.60 10.33 -7.43
CA VAL A 40 -3.49 9.28 -8.44
C VAL A 40 -4.51 8.21 -8.11
N THR A 41 -5.53 8.07 -8.95
CA THR A 41 -6.65 7.13 -8.75
C THR A 41 -6.50 5.90 -9.66
N PRO A 42 -7.03 4.72 -9.33
CA PRO A 42 -6.92 3.56 -10.20
C PRO A 42 -7.81 3.76 -11.42
N ALA A 43 -7.31 3.37 -12.59
CA ALA A 43 -8.08 3.41 -13.82
C ALA A 43 -9.18 2.34 -13.85
N ARG A 44 -9.05 1.29 -13.03
CA ARG A 44 -9.99 0.17 -12.93
C ARG A 44 -10.02 -0.33 -11.49
N TRP A 45 -11.17 -0.83 -11.04
CA TRP A 45 -11.33 -1.36 -9.69
C TRP A 45 -10.46 -2.59 -9.37
N GLN A 46 -10.02 -3.36 -10.36
CA GLN A 46 -9.05 -4.44 -10.13
C GLN A 46 -7.69 -3.90 -9.64
N ASP A 47 -7.37 -2.63 -9.95
CA ASP A 47 -6.13 -1.97 -9.54
C ASP A 47 -6.27 -1.27 -8.15
N ILE A 48 -7.30 -1.60 -7.36
CA ILE A 48 -7.65 -0.93 -6.09
C ILE A 48 -6.55 -1.01 -5.03
N TRP A 49 -5.67 -2.01 -5.09
CA TRP A 49 -4.49 -2.10 -4.22
C TRP A 49 -3.60 -0.84 -4.31
N LEU A 50 -3.55 -0.16 -5.46
CA LEU A 50 -2.82 1.11 -5.62
C LEU A 50 -3.33 2.21 -4.67
N ASN A 51 -4.56 2.09 -4.17
CA ASN A 51 -5.11 2.97 -3.14
C ASN A 51 -4.89 2.36 -1.76
N GLU A 52 -5.57 1.23 -1.53
CA GLU A 52 -5.77 0.71 -0.18
C GLU A 52 -4.46 0.19 0.40
N SER A 53 -3.64 -0.48 -0.39
CA SER A 53 -2.36 -1.00 0.09
C SER A 53 -1.36 0.11 0.42
N PHE A 54 -1.32 1.19 -0.37
CA PHE A 54 -0.44 2.31 -0.08
C PHE A 54 -0.92 3.12 1.12
N ALA A 55 -2.24 3.27 1.29
CA ALA A 55 -2.80 3.89 2.47
C ALA A 55 -2.54 3.06 3.74
N THR A 56 -2.73 1.74 3.67
CA THR A 56 -2.36 0.80 4.75
C THR A 56 -0.87 0.86 5.05
N TYR A 57 0.00 0.89 4.03
CA TYR A 57 1.44 1.05 4.22
C TYR A 57 1.79 2.38 4.90
N GLY A 58 1.03 3.45 4.63
CA GLY A 58 1.11 4.72 5.34
C GLY A 58 0.81 4.61 6.84
N GLN A 59 -0.11 3.71 7.24
CA GLN A 59 -0.36 3.41 8.65
C GLN A 59 0.88 2.78 9.30
N TRP A 60 1.53 1.83 8.63
CA TRP A 60 2.71 1.15 9.17
C TRP A 60 3.89 2.11 9.34
N LEU A 61 4.11 3.00 8.37
CA LEU A 61 5.09 4.09 8.49
C LEU A 61 4.77 5.02 9.66
N TRP A 62 3.48 5.31 9.90
CA TRP A 62 3.07 6.09 11.05
C TRP A 62 3.35 5.36 12.36
N MET A 63 3.01 4.07 12.48
CA MET A 63 3.28 3.24 13.66
C MET A 63 4.76 3.25 14.04
N GLU A 64 5.63 3.05 13.05
CA GLU A 64 7.08 3.11 13.21
C GLU A 64 7.52 4.50 13.69
N SER A 65 6.99 5.57 13.07
CA SER A 65 7.37 6.95 13.42
C SER A 65 7.06 7.33 14.88
N ILE A 66 6.01 6.75 15.46
CA ILE A 66 5.62 6.96 16.86
C ILE A 66 6.15 5.87 17.80
N ARG A 67 6.97 4.93 17.29
CA ARG A 67 7.57 3.80 18.03
C ARG A 67 6.54 2.86 18.65
N PHE A 68 5.43 2.65 17.94
CA PHE A 68 4.39 1.71 18.37
C PHE A 68 4.70 0.27 17.93
N ALA A 69 5.19 0.10 16.71
CA ALA A 69 5.67 -1.17 16.16
C ALA A 69 6.78 -0.92 15.13
N GLU A 70 7.65 -1.90 14.93
CA GLU A 70 8.63 -1.89 13.84
C GLU A 70 7.96 -2.35 12.54
N ILE A 71 8.27 -1.70 11.42
CA ILE A 71 7.56 -1.94 10.16
C ILE A 71 7.79 -3.35 9.60
N ASP A 72 8.99 -3.90 9.77
CA ASP A 72 9.34 -5.25 9.31
C ASP A 72 8.55 -6.32 10.08
N GLU A 73 8.32 -6.10 11.38
CA GLU A 73 7.53 -7.01 12.22
C GLU A 73 6.05 -6.96 11.83
N GLU A 74 5.50 -5.77 11.59
CA GLU A 74 4.12 -5.59 11.13
C GLU A 74 3.89 -6.22 9.76
N ALA A 75 4.83 -6.01 8.82
CA ALA A 75 4.75 -6.61 7.49
C ALA A 75 4.86 -8.14 7.54
N GLN A 76 5.70 -8.71 8.40
CA GLN A 76 5.79 -10.16 8.54
C GLN A 76 4.52 -10.74 9.21
N LEU A 77 3.94 -10.06 10.21
CA LEU A 77 2.66 -10.43 10.79
C LEU A 77 1.54 -10.44 9.74
N ALA A 78 1.49 -9.43 8.88
CA ALA A 78 0.52 -9.34 7.80
C ALA A 78 0.74 -10.45 6.74
N LEU A 79 2.00 -10.77 6.42
CA LEU A 79 2.35 -11.86 5.51
C LEU A 79 1.92 -13.22 6.07
N ASP A 80 2.18 -13.49 7.34
CA ASP A 80 1.81 -14.74 8.02
C ASP A 80 0.28 -14.94 8.06
N GLY A 81 -0.48 -13.84 8.15
CA GLY A 81 -1.95 -13.82 8.15
C GLY A 81 -2.60 -13.78 6.76
N ARG A 82 -1.83 -13.63 5.68
CA ARG A 82 -2.36 -13.39 4.33
C ARG A 82 -3.10 -14.62 3.78
N PRO A 83 -4.41 -14.50 3.45
CA PRO A 83 -5.15 -15.58 2.81
C PRO A 83 -4.73 -15.73 1.33
N PRO A 84 -4.86 -16.93 0.73
CA PRO A 84 -4.57 -17.11 -0.69
C PRO A 84 -5.36 -16.14 -1.58
N GLY A 85 -4.67 -15.40 -2.44
CA GLY A 85 -5.28 -14.44 -3.36
C GLY A 85 -4.29 -13.42 -3.92
N SER A 86 -4.60 -12.91 -5.12
CA SER A 86 -3.82 -11.87 -5.79
C SER A 86 -4.24 -10.48 -5.29
N SER A 87 -3.28 -9.57 -5.16
CA SER A 87 -3.57 -8.16 -4.88
C SER A 87 -3.83 -7.36 -6.17
N ALA A 88 -3.30 -7.80 -7.32
CA ALA A 88 -3.50 -7.13 -8.61
C ALA A 88 -4.81 -7.51 -9.33
N ASP A 89 -5.50 -8.56 -8.89
CA ASP A 89 -6.82 -8.93 -9.38
C ASP A 89 -7.61 -9.67 -8.28
N PRO A 90 -8.11 -8.95 -7.27
CA PRO A 90 -8.84 -9.55 -6.16
C PRO A 90 -10.21 -10.10 -6.57
N GLY A 91 -10.74 -9.71 -7.74
CA GLY A 91 -12.14 -9.95 -8.08
C GLY A 91 -13.11 -9.08 -7.26
N VAL A 92 -14.41 -9.23 -7.53
CA VAL A 92 -15.44 -8.33 -6.97
C VAL A 92 -15.66 -8.55 -5.48
N GLU A 93 -15.63 -9.80 -5.01
CA GLU A 93 -15.92 -10.14 -3.62
C GLU A 93 -14.79 -9.74 -2.67
N GLU A 94 -13.54 -9.79 -3.14
CA GLU A 94 -12.35 -9.43 -2.35
C GLU A 94 -11.80 -8.04 -2.70
N MET A 95 -12.54 -7.22 -3.45
CA MET A 95 -12.09 -5.90 -3.87
C MET A 95 -11.66 -5.02 -2.69
N PHE A 96 -12.36 -5.15 -1.56
CA PHE A 96 -12.00 -4.50 -0.29
C PHE A 96 -11.62 -5.52 0.79
N GLY A 97 -11.07 -6.66 0.36
CA GLY A 97 -10.60 -7.73 1.23
C GLY A 97 -9.13 -7.57 1.62
N TYR A 98 -8.64 -8.51 2.44
CA TYR A 98 -7.30 -8.46 3.02
C TYR A 98 -6.19 -8.26 1.98
N ASN A 99 -6.30 -8.88 0.81
CA ASN A 99 -5.29 -8.79 -0.25
C ASN A 99 -5.20 -7.40 -0.89
N SER A 100 -6.27 -6.58 -0.86
CA SER A 100 -6.22 -5.20 -1.35
C SER A 100 -5.64 -4.22 -0.32
N TYR A 101 -5.69 -4.58 0.97
CA TYR A 101 -5.18 -3.77 2.08
C TYR A 101 -3.84 -4.35 2.54
N ASP A 102 -3.81 -5.09 3.66
CA ASP A 102 -2.62 -5.62 4.31
C ASP A 102 -1.77 -6.48 3.37
N GLY A 103 -2.39 -7.38 2.60
CA GLY A 103 -1.68 -8.26 1.67
C GLY A 103 -0.94 -7.50 0.57
N GLY A 104 -1.51 -6.40 0.06
CA GLY A 104 -0.82 -5.55 -0.89
C GLY A 104 0.15 -4.57 -0.21
N ALA A 105 -0.08 -4.17 1.04
CA ALA A 105 0.89 -3.40 1.82
C ALA A 105 2.18 -4.21 2.08
N VAL A 106 2.06 -5.54 2.24
CA VAL A 106 3.21 -6.46 2.23
C VAL A 106 3.96 -6.38 0.89
N VAL A 107 3.27 -6.32 -0.25
CA VAL A 107 3.92 -6.15 -1.57
C VAL A 107 4.68 -4.82 -1.64
N VAL A 108 4.07 -3.73 -1.15
CA VAL A 108 4.71 -2.40 -1.11
C VAL A 108 5.97 -2.44 -0.24
N HIS A 109 5.92 -3.06 0.92
CA HIS A 109 7.07 -3.20 1.81
C HIS A 109 8.15 -4.10 1.22
N ALA A 110 7.79 -5.26 0.67
CA ALA A 110 8.71 -6.15 -0.02
C ALA A 110 9.40 -5.46 -1.20
N LEU A 111 8.70 -4.56 -1.91
CA LEU A 111 9.29 -3.74 -2.96
C LEU A 111 10.34 -2.79 -2.38
N ARG A 112 10.04 -2.10 -1.28
CA ARG A 112 11.00 -1.22 -0.57
C ARG A 112 12.26 -1.98 -0.19
N LEU A 113 12.13 -3.18 0.39
CA LEU A 113 13.27 -4.04 0.74
C LEU A 113 14.08 -4.43 -0.51
N THR A 114 13.38 -4.74 -1.61
CA THR A 114 14.00 -5.22 -2.86
C THR A 114 14.76 -4.14 -3.63
N ILE A 115 14.27 -2.90 -3.65
CA ILE A 115 14.90 -1.81 -4.43
C ILE A 115 15.67 -0.80 -3.55
N GLY A 116 15.55 -0.93 -2.23
CA GLY A 116 16.15 -0.04 -1.25
C GLY A 116 15.36 1.26 -1.03
N ASP A 117 15.52 1.83 0.15
CA ASP A 117 14.78 3.02 0.62
C ASP A 117 14.87 4.20 -0.36
N GLU A 118 16.07 4.52 -0.84
CA GLU A 118 16.27 5.69 -1.70
C GLU A 118 15.50 5.57 -3.02
N ALA A 119 15.54 4.39 -3.65
CA ALA A 119 14.80 4.14 -4.88
C ALA A 119 13.31 4.07 -4.63
N PHE A 120 12.89 3.45 -3.53
CA PHE A 120 11.48 3.35 -3.15
C PHE A 120 10.83 4.71 -2.91
N PHE A 121 11.41 5.56 -2.07
CA PHE A 121 10.81 6.89 -1.81
C PHE A 121 10.88 7.80 -3.04
N ARG A 122 11.92 7.66 -3.88
CA ARG A 122 11.96 8.33 -5.20
C ARG A 122 10.84 7.85 -6.11
N LEU A 123 10.56 6.55 -6.16
CA LEU A 123 9.45 5.97 -6.92
C LEU A 123 8.11 6.58 -6.47
N LEU A 124 7.85 6.64 -5.16
CA LEU A 124 6.60 7.22 -4.64
C LEU A 124 6.44 8.70 -5.00
N GLN A 125 7.51 9.48 -4.85
CA GLN A 125 7.51 10.90 -5.21
C GLN A 125 7.24 11.11 -6.70
N ARG A 126 7.91 10.33 -7.57
CA ARG A 126 7.69 10.38 -9.02
C ARG A 126 6.29 9.94 -9.40
N TRP A 127 5.78 8.87 -8.78
CA TRP A 127 4.44 8.36 -9.04
C TRP A 127 3.38 9.45 -8.88
N VAL A 128 3.41 10.18 -7.77
CA VAL A 128 2.47 11.30 -7.56
C VAL A 128 2.77 12.46 -8.51
N ALA A 129 4.03 12.89 -8.62
CA ALA A 129 4.39 14.09 -9.38
C ALA A 129 4.04 13.97 -10.87
N GLU A 130 4.20 12.78 -11.45
CA GLU A 130 3.98 12.53 -12.88
C GLU A 130 2.53 12.17 -13.21
N ASN A 131 1.72 11.81 -12.20
CA ASN A 131 0.37 11.28 -12.41
C ASN A 131 -0.73 12.01 -11.64
N ASN A 132 -0.44 13.15 -11.03
CA ASN A 132 -1.43 13.95 -10.31
C ASN A 132 -2.60 14.36 -11.23
N GLY A 133 -3.82 14.02 -10.82
CA GLY A 133 -5.06 14.32 -11.54
C GLY A 133 -5.38 13.36 -12.68
N VAL A 134 -4.65 12.24 -12.82
CA VAL A 134 -4.95 11.21 -13.82
C VAL A 134 -5.07 9.83 -13.20
N SER A 135 -5.91 8.99 -13.82
CA SER A 135 -6.05 7.60 -13.41
C SER A 135 -4.96 6.72 -14.01
N ARG A 136 -4.42 5.78 -13.22
CA ARG A 136 -3.35 4.87 -13.65
C ARG A 136 -3.64 3.40 -13.32
N THR A 137 -2.92 2.51 -13.99
CA THR A 137 -3.05 1.06 -13.84
C THR A 137 -1.88 0.48 -13.06
N THR A 138 -2.03 -0.77 -12.60
CA THR A 138 -0.92 -1.54 -12.04
C THR A 138 0.27 -1.61 -13.01
N THR A 139 0.02 -1.74 -14.32
CA THR A 139 1.09 -1.78 -15.34
C THR A 139 1.87 -0.47 -15.40
N ASP A 140 1.21 0.68 -15.27
CA ASP A 140 1.90 1.98 -15.21
C ASP A 140 2.83 2.08 -13.98
N PHE A 141 2.36 1.59 -12.82
CA PHE A 141 3.16 1.58 -11.59
C PHE A 141 4.39 0.67 -11.73
N ILE A 142 4.20 -0.55 -12.24
CA ILE A 142 5.29 -1.50 -12.49
C ILE A 142 6.34 -0.89 -13.42
N ALA A 143 5.92 -0.27 -14.52
CA ALA A 143 6.84 0.35 -15.48
C ALA A 143 7.69 1.45 -14.82
N LEU A 144 7.07 2.31 -13.99
CA LEU A 144 7.81 3.34 -13.26
C LEU A 144 8.76 2.74 -12.21
N ALA A 145 8.34 1.67 -11.52
CA ALA A 145 9.15 0.97 -10.54
C ALA A 145 10.42 0.36 -11.19
N GLU A 146 10.27 -0.28 -12.35
CA GLU A 146 11.40 -0.83 -13.12
C GLU A 146 12.34 0.29 -13.61
N GLU A 147 11.78 1.41 -14.09
CA GLU A 147 12.58 2.57 -14.52
C GLU A 147 13.41 3.14 -13.35
N VAL A 148 12.80 3.32 -12.18
CA VAL A 148 13.46 3.85 -10.98
C VAL A 148 14.49 2.87 -10.42
N ALA A 149 14.22 1.56 -10.48
CA ALA A 149 15.15 0.52 -10.06
C ALA A 149 16.30 0.31 -11.06
N GLY A 150 16.15 0.76 -12.31
CA GLY A 150 17.12 0.55 -13.38
C GLY A 150 17.29 -0.92 -13.81
N ARG A 151 16.32 -1.77 -13.45
CA ARG A 151 16.32 -3.22 -13.73
C ARG A 151 14.89 -3.71 -13.83
N SER A 152 14.70 -4.87 -14.47
CA SER A 152 13.39 -5.52 -14.46
C SER A 152 13.05 -6.01 -13.05
N LEU A 153 11.77 -5.91 -12.72
CA LEU A 153 11.12 -6.37 -11.50
C LEU A 153 10.01 -7.39 -11.81
N ALA A 154 9.99 -7.96 -13.02
CA ALA A 154 8.95 -8.91 -13.44
C ALA A 154 8.82 -10.09 -12.46
N ASP A 155 9.93 -10.77 -12.14
CA ASP A 155 9.91 -11.89 -11.19
C ASP A 155 9.42 -11.46 -9.80
N PHE A 156 9.73 -10.23 -9.39
CA PHE A 156 9.26 -9.68 -8.12
C PHE A 156 7.73 -9.50 -8.13
N PHE A 157 7.18 -8.83 -9.15
CA PHE A 157 5.74 -8.60 -9.22
C PHE A 157 4.96 -9.89 -9.46
N ASP A 158 5.49 -10.82 -10.26
CA ASP A 158 4.89 -12.15 -10.42
C ASP A 158 4.79 -12.88 -9.09
N THR A 159 5.84 -12.81 -8.26
CA THR A 159 5.92 -13.48 -6.97
C THR A 159 5.07 -12.83 -5.88
N TRP A 160 5.08 -11.50 -5.79
CA TRP A 160 4.49 -10.80 -4.64
C TRP A 160 3.10 -10.27 -4.93
N LEU A 161 2.90 -9.73 -6.13
CA LEU A 161 1.68 -9.00 -6.51
C LEU A 161 0.65 -9.91 -7.18
N PHE A 162 1.08 -10.73 -8.14
CA PHE A 162 0.18 -11.56 -8.96
C PHE A 162 -0.03 -12.97 -8.41
N ALA A 163 0.95 -13.57 -7.75
CA ALA A 163 0.80 -14.90 -7.17
C ALA A 163 -0.27 -14.92 -6.07
N THR A 164 -0.99 -16.04 -5.98
CA THR A 164 -1.98 -16.27 -4.93
C THR A 164 -1.34 -16.59 -3.58
N VAL A 165 -0.11 -17.10 -3.57
CA VAL A 165 0.63 -17.43 -2.35
C VAL A 165 2.05 -16.89 -2.50
N PRO A 166 2.43 -15.83 -1.75
CA PRO A 166 3.79 -15.31 -1.76
C PRO A 166 4.75 -16.24 -0.97
N PRO A 167 6.07 -15.96 -0.99
CA PRO A 167 7.04 -16.59 -0.10
C PRO A 167 6.67 -16.39 1.38
N ALA A 168 7.12 -17.29 2.25
CA ALA A 168 6.84 -17.23 3.69
C ALA A 168 7.64 -16.15 4.43
N LEU A 169 8.71 -15.62 3.82
CA LEU A 169 9.57 -14.61 4.41
C LEU A 169 9.69 -13.42 3.46
N LEU A 170 9.76 -12.22 4.03
CA LEU A 170 10.10 -11.00 3.30
C LEU A 170 11.47 -11.10 2.60
N PRO A 171 11.70 -10.34 1.52
CA PRO A 171 13.01 -10.26 0.88
C PRO A 171 14.09 -9.73 1.84
N ASP A 172 15.33 -10.18 1.66
CA ASP A 172 16.47 -9.54 2.31
C ASP A 172 16.60 -8.07 1.83
N PRO A 173 16.89 -7.10 2.71
CA PRO A 173 17.10 -5.70 2.31
C PRO A 173 18.26 -5.55 1.32
N ALA A 174 18.08 -4.71 0.30
CA ALA A 174 19.05 -4.42 -0.76
C ALA A 174 20.28 -3.61 -0.31
#